data_AF-A0A1Y4DDT9-F1
#
_entry.id   AF-A0A1Y4DDT9-F1
#
_cell.length_a   1.000
_cell.length_b   1.000
_cell.length_c   1.000
_cell.angle_alpha   90.00
_cell.angle_beta   90.00
_cell.angle_gamma   90.00
#
_symmetry.space_group_name_H-M   'P 1'
#
loop_
_entity.id
_entity.type
_entity.pdbx_description
1 polymer ?
#
loop_
_entity_poly.entity_id
_entity_poly.type
_entity_poly.pdbx_seq_one_letter_code
_entity_poly.pdbx_strand_id
1 'polypeptide(L)'
;MVKMHTFIWEIFSLFLCSYAAAQPFTADFSALSDARRELHQEKYELFPTPPFLTVYQKGDKKLVLLAARHGAESLPSVQYAFDVYAPQVALVEREPAEVFGGPCTEAEDSYTAALCGKWQIPLVRADLSLEKQWQFAKENGFSYEDWQMLWMIRDGYGRARETDQPFTPAEAIASYAKRDHHAAWGELFTEKRLNAYFKKYYKQNFAETDFIRLYQDLMNIYPEKWVTKTPFYRLNHAAGLARSRFMLQNIAAALNQYDVVFAEMGAGHYMDLVLALEKMLGDPQVIDGRRLPPQNLWKDCTVEGVEEIVLVP
;
A
#
# COMPACT_ATOMS: atom_id res chain seq x y z
N MET A 1 -58.46 -54.21 12.62
CA MET A 1 -56.98 -54.33 12.65
C MET A 1 -56.41 -53.43 11.58
N VAL A 2 -55.40 -52.65 11.97
CA VAL A 2 -54.51 -51.74 11.22
C VAL A 2 -55.15 -50.51 10.53
N LYS A 3 -54.96 -49.36 11.21
CA LYS A 3 -55.07 -48.00 10.70
C LYS A 3 -53.85 -47.68 9.82
N MET A 4 -54.04 -47.15 8.61
CA MET A 4 -52.96 -46.49 7.86
C MET A 4 -53.10 -44.98 8.04
N HIS A 5 -52.19 -44.44 8.85
CA HIS A 5 -52.04 -43.02 9.12
C HIS A 5 -51.34 -42.31 7.96
N THR A 6 -51.95 -41.22 7.53
CA THR A 6 -51.34 -39.93 7.20
C THR A 6 -49.84 -39.85 7.56
N PHE A 7 -48.96 -39.96 6.57
CA PHE A 7 -47.52 -39.76 6.78
C PHE A 7 -46.83 -39.29 5.49
N ILE A 8 -47.36 -38.26 4.84
CA ILE A 8 -46.70 -37.61 3.69
C ILE A 8 -46.91 -36.09 3.76
N TRP A 9 -46.62 -35.42 4.89
CA TRP A 9 -46.62 -33.94 4.94
C TRP A 9 -45.69 -33.34 6.03
N GLU A 10 -44.71 -34.08 6.58
CA GLU A 10 -43.80 -33.57 7.62
C GLU A 10 -42.30 -33.84 7.37
N ILE A 11 -41.87 -33.95 6.11
CA ILE A 11 -40.44 -33.89 5.74
C ILE A 11 -40.25 -32.90 4.59
N PHE A 12 -40.76 -31.68 4.76
CA PHE A 12 -40.42 -30.55 3.88
C PHE A 12 -40.22 -29.23 4.65
N SER A 13 -40.18 -29.30 5.97
CA SER A 13 -39.86 -28.19 6.85
C SER A 13 -38.63 -28.57 7.67
N LEU A 14 -37.65 -27.66 7.72
CA LEU A 14 -36.40 -27.70 8.51
C LEU A 14 -35.11 -28.02 7.75
N PHE A 15 -34.93 -27.47 6.54
CA PHE A 15 -33.65 -26.86 6.17
C PHE A 15 -33.92 -25.55 5.43
N LEU A 16 -34.67 -24.65 6.07
CA LEU A 16 -34.42 -23.22 5.86
C LEU A 16 -33.08 -22.94 6.55
N CYS A 17 -31.98 -23.34 5.89
CA CYS A 17 -30.71 -22.67 6.08
C CYS A 17 -31.00 -21.22 5.72
N SER A 18 -31.30 -20.41 6.72
CA SER A 18 -31.17 -18.98 6.64
C SER A 18 -29.70 -18.73 6.32
N TYR A 19 -29.35 -18.80 5.04
CA TYR A 19 -28.21 -18.09 4.48
C TYR A 19 -28.54 -16.62 4.75
N ALA A 20 -28.25 -16.18 5.97
CA ALA A 20 -28.05 -14.78 6.24
C ALA A 20 -26.95 -14.40 5.26
N ALA A 21 -27.33 -13.77 4.15
CA ALA A 21 -26.38 -13.29 3.16
C ALA A 21 -25.32 -12.53 3.95
N ALA A 22 -24.06 -13.00 3.87
CA ALA A 22 -22.97 -12.37 4.58
C ALA A 22 -23.03 -10.88 4.25
N GLN A 23 -23.10 -10.03 5.28
CA GLN A 23 -23.13 -8.60 5.05
C GLN A 23 -21.89 -8.22 4.23
N PRO A 24 -22.04 -7.43 3.16
CA PRO A 24 -20.91 -7.07 2.32
C PRO A 24 -19.88 -6.33 3.16
N PHE A 25 -18.60 -6.55 2.87
CA PHE A 25 -17.51 -5.79 3.46
C PHE A 25 -17.59 -4.35 2.99
N THR A 26 -17.53 -3.43 3.94
CA THR A 26 -17.52 -1.99 3.70
C THR A 26 -16.28 -1.38 4.35
N ALA A 27 -15.53 -0.58 3.60
CA ALA A 27 -14.40 0.17 4.12
C ALA A 27 -14.89 1.22 5.14
N ASP A 28 -14.47 1.09 6.40
CA ASP A 28 -14.75 2.08 7.44
C ASP A 28 -13.57 3.04 7.63
N PHE A 29 -13.69 4.24 7.07
CA PHE A 29 -12.65 5.26 7.17
C PHE A 29 -12.57 5.95 8.53
N SER A 30 -13.56 5.76 9.40
CA SER A 30 -13.56 6.37 10.74
C SER A 30 -12.51 5.75 11.67
N ALA A 31 -12.15 4.49 11.39
CA ALA A 31 -11.10 3.75 12.08
C ALA A 31 -9.71 3.94 11.45
N LEU A 32 -9.62 4.65 10.31
CA LEU A 32 -8.34 5.11 9.79
C LEU A 32 -7.85 6.25 10.66
N SER A 33 -6.66 6.07 11.18
CA SER A 33 -6.01 7.09 11.99
C SER A 33 -4.55 7.12 11.64
N ASP A 34 -3.99 8.31 11.67
CA ASP A 34 -2.56 8.51 11.53
C ASP A 34 -1.83 7.64 12.55
N ALA A 35 -1.10 6.66 12.02
CA ALA A 35 -0.19 5.77 12.73
C ALA A 35 0.75 6.50 13.73
N ARG A 36 0.96 7.81 13.57
CA ARG A 36 1.83 8.64 14.42
C ARG A 36 1.13 9.27 15.63
N ARG A 37 -0.14 8.93 15.90
CA ARG A 37 -0.82 9.30 17.16
C ARG A 37 -0.62 8.21 18.23
N GLU A 38 -0.43 8.62 19.48
CA GLU A 38 -0.10 7.79 20.66
C GLU A 38 -0.87 6.45 20.77
N LEU A 39 -2.13 6.40 20.30
CA LEU A 39 -2.96 5.19 20.31
C LEU A 39 -2.41 4.01 19.48
N HIS A 40 -1.49 4.27 18.55
CA HIS A 40 -0.90 3.24 17.70
C HIS A 40 0.33 2.59 18.32
N GLN A 41 1.07 3.30 19.17
CA GLN A 41 2.39 2.85 19.62
C GLN A 41 2.31 1.52 20.39
N GLU A 42 1.28 1.35 21.23
CA GLU A 42 1.05 0.10 21.95
C GLU A 42 0.75 -1.08 21.02
N LYS A 43 0.07 -0.84 19.88
CA LYS A 43 -0.19 -1.87 18.87
C LYS A 43 1.07 -2.18 18.05
N TYR A 44 1.83 -1.16 17.66
CA TYR A 44 3.08 -1.31 16.90
C TYR A 44 4.06 -2.24 17.58
N GLU A 45 4.20 -2.12 18.90
CA GLU A 45 5.13 -2.93 19.69
C GLU A 45 4.76 -4.43 19.72
N LEU A 46 3.52 -4.79 19.36
CA LEU A 46 3.05 -6.17 19.29
C LEU A 46 3.39 -6.86 17.96
N PHE A 47 3.68 -6.08 16.90
CA PHE A 47 4.00 -6.65 15.59
C PHE A 47 5.51 -6.91 15.46
N PRO A 48 5.91 -8.00 14.78
CA PRO A 48 7.29 -8.19 14.38
C PRO A 48 7.79 -7.02 13.53
N THR A 49 9.10 -6.80 13.51
CA THR A 49 9.69 -5.92 12.49
C THR A 49 9.35 -6.46 11.10
N PRO A 50 8.86 -5.62 10.17
CA PRO A 50 8.63 -6.03 8.78
C PRO A 50 9.84 -6.73 8.16
N PRO A 51 9.64 -7.69 7.22
CA PRO A 51 8.35 -8.12 6.70
C PRO A 51 7.60 -9.12 7.62
N PHE A 52 6.27 -9.02 7.68
CA PHE A 52 5.41 -10.00 8.34
C PHE A 52 4.06 -10.12 7.63
N LEU A 53 3.38 -11.25 7.82
CA LEU A 53 2.04 -11.49 7.31
C LEU A 53 1.01 -11.32 8.44
N THR A 54 -0.14 -10.76 8.09
CA THR A 54 -1.34 -10.81 8.92
C THR A 54 -2.46 -11.51 8.18
N VAL A 55 -3.07 -12.47 8.87
CA VAL A 55 -4.12 -13.32 8.30
C VAL A 55 -5.39 -13.06 9.07
N TYR A 56 -6.34 -12.41 8.40
CA TYR A 56 -7.66 -12.14 8.91
C TYR A 56 -8.64 -13.18 8.36
N GLN A 57 -9.59 -13.63 9.18
CA GLN A 57 -10.63 -14.59 8.76
C GLN A 57 -11.99 -14.18 9.32
N LYS A 58 -12.99 -14.05 8.46
CA LYS A 58 -14.38 -13.81 8.84
C LYS A 58 -15.33 -14.69 8.03
N GLY A 59 -15.92 -15.68 8.68
CA GLY A 59 -16.67 -16.72 7.97
C GLY A 59 -15.73 -17.48 7.03
N ASP A 60 -16.11 -17.63 5.77
CA ASP A 60 -15.30 -18.30 4.74
C ASP A 60 -14.29 -17.37 4.05
N LYS A 61 -14.30 -16.08 4.39
CA LYS A 61 -13.47 -15.04 3.75
C LYS A 61 -12.16 -14.85 4.48
N LYS A 62 -11.06 -14.80 3.73
CA LYS A 62 -9.68 -14.66 4.23
C LYS A 62 -8.95 -13.52 3.53
N LEU A 63 -8.32 -12.66 4.32
CA LEU A 63 -7.33 -11.69 3.84
C LEU A 63 -5.96 -12.10 4.38
N VAL A 64 -5.02 -12.33 3.47
CA VAL A 64 -3.60 -12.54 3.79
C VAL A 64 -2.86 -11.28 3.37
N LEU A 65 -2.44 -10.48 4.34
CA LEU A 65 -1.83 -9.18 4.11
C LEU A 65 -0.35 -9.22 4.46
N LEU A 66 0.51 -8.84 3.51
CA LEU A 66 1.94 -8.63 3.72
C LEU A 66 2.21 -7.17 4.07
N ALA A 67 2.70 -6.93 5.29
CA ALA A 67 3.32 -5.67 5.67
C ALA A 67 4.79 -5.71 5.25
N ALA A 68 5.10 -5.10 4.11
CA ALA A 68 6.36 -5.27 3.40
C ALA A 68 7.45 -4.28 3.81
N ARG A 69 8.69 -4.60 3.40
CA ARG A 69 9.86 -3.71 3.47
C ARG A 69 10.26 -3.10 2.13
N HIS A 70 9.61 -3.47 1.01
CA HIS A 70 9.99 -3.07 -0.35
C HIS A 70 11.40 -3.55 -0.72
N GLY A 71 11.56 -4.88 -0.79
CA GLY A 71 12.83 -5.52 -1.08
C GLY A 71 12.80 -7.06 -1.07
N ALA A 72 13.94 -7.66 -1.45
CA ALA A 72 14.08 -9.11 -1.63
C ALA A 72 13.81 -9.93 -0.33
N GLU A 73 13.92 -9.30 0.84
CA GLU A 73 13.56 -9.93 2.12
C GLU A 73 12.07 -10.25 2.25
N SER A 74 11.20 -9.59 1.47
CA SER A 74 9.75 -9.80 1.49
C SER A 74 9.32 -11.03 0.68
N LEU A 75 10.16 -11.50 -0.26
CA LEU A 75 9.78 -12.55 -1.23
C LEU A 75 9.40 -13.89 -0.59
N PRO A 76 10.09 -14.38 0.46
CA PRO A 76 9.66 -15.59 1.16
C PRO A 76 8.24 -15.49 1.72
N SER A 77 7.83 -14.31 2.19
CA SER A 77 6.46 -14.11 2.69
C SER A 77 5.43 -14.15 1.56
N VAL A 78 5.74 -13.59 0.39
CA VAL A 78 4.89 -13.70 -0.80
C VAL A 78 4.77 -15.17 -1.22
N GLN A 79 5.90 -15.87 -1.39
CA GLN A 79 5.91 -17.29 -1.78
C GLN A 79 5.11 -18.14 -0.81
N TYR A 80 5.33 -17.96 0.49
CA TYR A 80 4.59 -18.66 1.54
C TYR A 80 3.08 -18.37 1.47
N ALA A 81 2.70 -17.10 1.28
CA ALA A 81 1.30 -16.72 1.20
C ALA A 81 0.59 -17.39 0.03
N PHE A 82 1.24 -17.41 -1.13
CA PHE A 82 0.76 -18.08 -2.32
C PHE A 82 0.66 -19.61 -2.09
N ASP A 83 1.73 -20.26 -1.63
CA ASP A 83 1.77 -21.72 -1.48
C ASP A 83 0.80 -22.25 -0.41
N VAL A 84 0.61 -21.52 0.69
CA VAL A 84 -0.18 -21.99 1.84
C VAL A 84 -1.64 -21.59 1.75
N TYR A 85 -1.93 -20.38 1.27
CA TYR A 85 -3.31 -19.86 1.26
C TYR A 85 -3.97 -19.90 -0.10
N ALA A 86 -3.21 -20.06 -1.19
CA ALA A 86 -3.71 -20.12 -2.56
C ALA A 86 -4.69 -18.97 -2.89
N PRO A 87 -4.22 -17.71 -2.89
CA PRO A 87 -5.08 -16.55 -3.13
C PRO A 87 -5.74 -16.64 -4.51
N GLN A 88 -6.96 -16.15 -4.60
CA GLN A 88 -7.73 -16.07 -5.86
C GLN A 88 -7.58 -14.72 -6.55
N VAL A 89 -7.04 -13.73 -5.82
CA VAL A 89 -6.74 -12.37 -6.29
C VAL A 89 -5.61 -11.81 -5.43
N ALA A 90 -4.76 -10.99 -6.03
CA ALA A 90 -3.72 -10.25 -5.32
C ALA A 90 -3.89 -8.75 -5.50
N LEU A 91 -3.74 -7.99 -4.42
CA LEU A 91 -3.68 -6.53 -4.43
C LEU A 91 -2.22 -6.14 -4.15
N VAL A 92 -1.62 -5.32 -5.00
CA VAL A 92 -0.22 -4.88 -4.83
C VAL A 92 -0.14 -3.37 -4.69
N GLU A 93 0.58 -2.90 -3.66
CA GLU A 93 1.07 -1.53 -3.60
C GLU A 93 2.22 -1.39 -4.58
N ARG A 94 2.15 -0.36 -5.40
CA ARG A 94 3.22 0.00 -6.32
C ARG A 94 3.18 1.48 -6.56
N GLU A 95 4.33 2.13 -6.60
CA GLU A 95 4.36 3.55 -6.93
C GLU A 95 3.70 3.76 -8.31
N PRO A 96 2.73 4.68 -8.45
CA PRO A 96 1.91 4.72 -9.66
C PRO A 96 2.64 5.07 -10.95
N ALA A 97 3.86 5.61 -10.85
CA ALA A 97 4.73 5.96 -11.98
C ALA A 97 5.64 4.81 -12.43
N GLU A 98 5.74 3.74 -11.64
CA GLU A 98 6.59 2.61 -11.97
C GLU A 98 5.90 1.74 -13.03
N VAL A 99 6.67 0.94 -13.76
CA VAL A 99 6.18 -0.06 -14.71
C VAL A 99 6.70 -1.41 -14.22
N PHE A 100 5.89 -2.47 -14.30
CA PHE A 100 6.42 -3.82 -14.11
C PHE A 100 7.48 -4.08 -15.19
N GLY A 101 8.73 -4.24 -14.77
CA GLY A 101 9.84 -4.35 -15.72
C GLY A 101 11.22 -4.59 -15.11
N GLY A 102 11.36 -4.50 -13.79
CA GLY A 102 12.53 -4.98 -13.08
C GLY A 102 12.51 -6.52 -12.91
N PRO A 103 13.64 -7.13 -12.49
CA PRO A 103 13.65 -8.52 -12.09
C PRO A 103 12.66 -8.73 -10.95
N CYS A 104 11.72 -9.66 -11.11
CA CYS A 104 10.76 -9.99 -10.05
C CYS A 104 11.40 -10.58 -8.79
N THR A 105 12.71 -10.84 -8.78
CA THR A 105 13.47 -11.26 -7.60
C THR A 105 13.96 -10.10 -6.73
N GLU A 106 13.69 -8.85 -7.07
CA GLU A 106 14.19 -7.69 -6.34
C GLU A 106 13.17 -7.11 -5.34
N ALA A 107 11.88 -7.17 -5.66
CA ALA A 107 10.81 -6.58 -4.85
C ALA A 107 9.53 -7.42 -4.89
N GLU A 108 8.76 -7.36 -3.81
CA GLU A 108 7.56 -8.18 -3.63
C GLU A 108 6.44 -7.89 -4.63
N ASP A 109 6.33 -6.66 -5.13
CA ASP A 109 5.28 -6.25 -6.07
C ASP A 109 5.44 -6.98 -7.42
N SER A 110 6.67 -7.00 -7.94
CA SER A 110 7.04 -7.66 -9.19
C SER A 110 7.02 -9.18 -9.03
N TYR A 111 7.41 -9.69 -7.86
CA TYR A 111 7.29 -11.12 -7.56
C TYR A 111 5.83 -11.59 -7.47
N THR A 112 4.99 -10.80 -6.81
CA THR A 112 3.55 -11.05 -6.73
C THR A 112 2.92 -11.01 -8.11
N ALA A 113 3.27 -10.02 -8.94
CA ALA A 113 2.81 -9.95 -10.33
C ALA A 113 3.22 -11.20 -11.13
N ALA A 114 4.48 -11.64 -11.05
CA ALA A 114 4.93 -12.85 -11.72
C ALA A 114 4.15 -14.10 -11.25
N LEU A 115 3.91 -14.25 -9.95
CA LEU A 115 3.10 -15.35 -9.42
C LEU A 115 1.64 -15.28 -9.88
N CYS A 116 1.06 -14.09 -9.97
CA CYS A 116 -0.29 -13.91 -10.52
C CYS A 116 -0.38 -14.37 -11.97
N GLY A 117 0.60 -14.03 -12.80
CA GLY A 117 0.68 -14.51 -14.18
C GLY A 117 0.83 -16.03 -14.27
N LYS A 118 1.75 -16.60 -13.45
CA LYS A 118 1.96 -18.05 -13.37
C LYS A 118 0.70 -18.81 -12.95
N TRP A 119 -0.07 -18.27 -12.02
CA TRP A 119 -1.24 -18.93 -11.42
C TRP A 119 -2.56 -18.49 -12.04
N GLN A 120 -2.51 -17.57 -13.01
CA GLN A 120 -3.67 -17.02 -13.71
C GLN A 120 -4.72 -16.41 -12.77
N ILE A 121 -4.27 -15.69 -11.73
CA ILE A 121 -5.15 -14.94 -10.83
C ILE A 121 -5.10 -13.44 -11.16
N PRO A 122 -6.19 -12.69 -10.95
CA PRO A 122 -6.20 -11.25 -11.21
C PRO A 122 -5.23 -10.49 -10.29
N LEU A 123 -4.53 -9.53 -10.87
CA LEU A 123 -3.71 -8.56 -10.15
C LEU A 123 -4.48 -7.24 -10.06
N VAL A 124 -4.75 -6.78 -8.85
CA VAL A 124 -5.47 -5.54 -8.55
C VAL A 124 -4.46 -4.50 -8.08
N ARG A 125 -4.56 -3.28 -8.61
CA ARG A 125 -3.80 -2.16 -8.08
C ARG A 125 -4.35 -1.77 -6.70
N ALA A 126 -3.51 -1.85 -5.67
CA ALA A 126 -3.89 -1.39 -4.32
C ALA A 126 -3.74 0.13 -4.18
N ASP A 127 -2.82 0.74 -4.94
CA ASP A 127 -2.46 2.14 -4.77
C ASP A 127 -3.24 3.12 -5.68
N LEU A 128 -3.43 4.34 -5.19
CA LEU A 128 -4.14 5.39 -5.90
C LEU A 128 -3.27 5.91 -7.06
N SER A 129 -3.83 6.11 -8.26
CA SER A 129 -3.05 6.62 -9.41
C SER A 129 -2.42 7.99 -9.13
N LEU A 130 -1.28 8.29 -9.78
CA LEU A 130 -0.60 9.59 -9.61
C LEU A 130 -1.52 10.77 -9.89
N GLU A 131 -2.37 10.64 -10.92
CA GLU A 131 -3.38 11.65 -11.26
C GLU A 131 -4.40 11.86 -10.15
N LYS A 132 -4.94 10.79 -9.57
CA LYS A 132 -5.91 10.89 -8.47
C LYS A 132 -5.24 11.42 -7.19
N GLN A 133 -3.99 11.05 -6.91
CA GLN A 133 -3.23 11.63 -5.80
C GLN A 133 -3.01 13.13 -6.00
N TRP A 134 -2.68 13.57 -7.23
CA TRP A 134 -2.56 14.99 -7.56
C TRP A 134 -3.89 15.73 -7.45
N GLN A 135 -4.98 15.18 -7.96
CA GLN A 135 -6.32 15.76 -7.82
C GLN A 135 -6.68 15.98 -6.35
N PHE A 136 -6.44 14.97 -5.50
CA PHE A 136 -6.63 15.07 -4.06
C PHE A 136 -5.74 16.17 -3.45
N ALA A 137 -4.45 16.23 -3.80
CA ALA A 137 -3.54 17.28 -3.32
C ALA A 137 -4.06 18.68 -3.69
N LYS A 138 -4.47 18.87 -4.94
CA LYS A 138 -5.01 20.13 -5.45
C LYS A 138 -6.30 20.55 -4.72
N GLU A 139 -7.23 19.62 -4.51
CA GLU A 139 -8.47 19.86 -3.75
C GLU A 139 -8.21 20.24 -2.29
N ASN A 140 -7.08 19.81 -1.73
CA ASN A 140 -6.63 20.16 -0.39
C ASN A 140 -5.70 21.39 -0.34
N GLY A 141 -5.67 22.17 -1.43
CA GLY A 141 -5.01 23.47 -1.49
C GLY A 141 -3.50 23.41 -1.69
N PHE A 142 -2.94 22.26 -2.10
CA PHE A 142 -1.54 22.17 -2.48
C PHE A 142 -1.33 22.65 -3.92
N SER A 143 -0.24 23.37 -4.13
CA SER A 143 0.20 23.82 -5.45
C SER A 143 0.97 22.72 -6.17
N TYR A 144 1.14 22.88 -7.49
CA TYR A 144 1.96 21.95 -8.27
C TYR A 144 3.44 22.02 -7.90
N GLU A 145 3.90 23.16 -7.35
CA GLU A 145 5.24 23.30 -6.79
C GLU A 145 5.42 22.45 -5.52
N ASP A 146 4.40 22.40 -4.65
CA ASP A 146 4.41 21.53 -3.45
C ASP A 146 4.48 20.05 -3.85
N TRP A 147 3.73 19.67 -4.90
CA TRP A 147 3.73 18.32 -5.46
C TRP A 147 5.08 17.93 -6.07
N GLN A 148 5.67 18.80 -6.90
CA GLN A 148 7.02 18.61 -7.43
C GLN A 148 8.04 18.41 -6.31
N MET A 149 7.98 19.23 -5.26
CA MET A 149 8.93 19.18 -4.16
C MET A 149 8.85 17.87 -3.35
N LEU A 150 7.65 17.30 -3.18
CA LEU A 150 7.48 15.99 -2.53
C LEU A 150 8.35 14.93 -3.20
N TRP A 151 8.24 14.81 -4.52
CA TRP A 151 8.95 13.80 -5.31
C TRP A 151 10.44 14.11 -5.42
N MET A 152 10.82 15.37 -5.64
CA MET A 152 12.23 15.77 -5.71
C MET A 152 12.99 15.51 -4.39
N ILE A 153 12.36 15.69 -3.22
CA ILE A 153 13.00 15.36 -1.93
C ILE A 153 13.17 13.84 -1.76
N ARG A 154 12.18 13.03 -2.19
CA ARG A 154 12.28 11.56 -2.15
C ARG A 154 13.38 11.04 -3.09
N ASP A 155 13.46 11.58 -4.31
CA ASP A 155 14.52 11.21 -5.27
C ASP A 155 15.90 11.64 -4.76
N GLY A 156 16.01 12.82 -4.15
CA GLY A 156 17.24 13.27 -3.50
C GLY A 156 17.69 12.36 -2.37
N TYR A 157 16.75 11.88 -1.54
CA TYR A 157 17.04 10.90 -0.51
C TYR A 157 17.53 9.55 -1.08
N GLY A 158 16.84 9.02 -2.10
CA GLY A 158 17.22 7.77 -2.77
C GLY A 158 18.62 7.85 -3.37
N ARG A 159 18.88 8.90 -4.16
CA ARG A 159 20.20 9.13 -4.77
C ARG A 159 21.32 9.27 -3.75
N ALA A 160 21.10 10.02 -2.67
CA ALA A 160 22.09 10.20 -1.62
C ALA A 160 22.44 8.87 -0.94
N ARG A 161 21.47 7.96 -0.77
CA ARG A 161 21.72 6.62 -0.22
C ARG A 161 22.51 5.70 -1.15
N GLU A 162 22.32 5.84 -2.46
CA GLU A 162 22.88 4.91 -3.44
C GLU A 162 24.26 5.34 -3.97
N THR A 163 24.47 6.64 -4.14
CA THR A 163 25.58 7.16 -4.95
C THR A 163 26.56 8.05 -4.19
N ASP A 164 26.20 8.52 -2.98
CA ASP A 164 26.95 9.52 -2.21
C ASP A 164 27.27 10.81 -3.00
N GLN A 165 26.52 11.08 -4.10
CA GLN A 165 26.71 12.24 -4.97
C GLN A 165 25.72 13.37 -4.62
N PRO A 166 26.15 14.64 -4.72
CA PRO A 166 25.24 15.78 -4.56
C PRO A 166 24.12 15.75 -5.59
N PHE A 167 22.90 16.13 -5.19
CA PHE A 167 21.77 16.22 -6.09
C PHE A 167 21.51 17.68 -6.48
N THR A 168 21.87 18.03 -7.71
CA THR A 168 21.75 19.42 -8.16
C THR A 168 20.30 19.77 -8.54
N PRO A 169 19.91 21.06 -8.49
CA PRO A 169 18.59 21.51 -8.95
C PRO A 169 18.27 21.07 -10.39
N ALA A 170 19.23 21.14 -11.31
CA ALA A 170 19.05 20.75 -12.70
C ALA A 170 18.75 19.24 -12.84
N GLU A 171 19.46 18.40 -12.09
CA GLU A 171 19.22 16.95 -12.06
C GLU A 171 17.85 16.62 -11.45
N ALA A 172 17.45 17.31 -10.38
CA ALA A 172 16.16 17.11 -9.75
C ALA A 172 15.00 17.44 -10.69
N ILE A 173 15.10 18.57 -11.39
CA ILE A 173 14.10 18.97 -12.40
C ILE A 173 14.06 17.97 -13.54
N ALA A 174 15.22 17.54 -14.05
CA ALA A 174 15.29 16.57 -15.15
C ALA A 174 14.75 15.19 -14.76
N SER A 175 15.05 14.71 -13.54
CA SER A 175 14.56 13.44 -13.01
C SER A 175 13.03 13.46 -12.88
N TYR A 176 12.48 14.51 -12.25
CA TYR A 176 11.04 14.69 -12.10
C TYR A 176 10.34 14.83 -13.46
N ALA A 177 10.92 15.59 -14.39
CA ALA A 177 10.39 15.77 -15.75
C ALA A 177 10.23 14.44 -16.49
N LYS A 178 11.14 13.48 -16.25
CA LYS A 178 11.13 12.16 -16.88
C LYS A 178 10.12 11.20 -16.24
N ARG A 179 9.97 11.23 -14.92
CA ARG A 179 9.22 10.22 -14.15
C ARG A 179 7.79 10.62 -13.83
N ASP A 180 7.59 11.84 -13.36
CA ASP A 180 6.38 12.22 -12.61
C ASP A 180 5.66 13.46 -13.17
N HIS A 181 6.26 14.14 -14.16
CA HIS A 181 5.72 15.38 -14.69
C HIS A 181 4.58 15.15 -15.69
N HIS A 182 3.51 15.94 -15.52
CA HIS A 182 2.43 16.07 -16.48
C HIS A 182 2.18 17.55 -16.76
N ALA A 183 2.33 17.96 -18.03
CA ALA A 183 2.18 19.36 -18.43
C ALA A 183 0.80 19.96 -18.10
N ALA A 184 -0.25 19.14 -18.03
CA ALA A 184 -1.60 19.56 -17.64
C ALA A 184 -1.72 19.96 -16.15
N TRP A 185 -0.75 19.58 -15.30
CA TRP A 185 -0.78 19.86 -13.87
C TRP A 185 -0.09 21.18 -13.51
N GLY A 186 0.80 21.65 -14.36
CA GLY A 186 1.44 22.96 -14.27
C GLY A 186 2.83 22.97 -14.88
N GLU A 187 3.53 24.10 -14.76
CA GLU A 187 4.89 24.23 -15.25
C GLU A 187 5.91 23.54 -14.32
N LEU A 188 6.98 23.00 -14.90
CA LEU A 188 8.15 22.55 -14.17
C LEU A 188 8.82 23.71 -13.42
N PHE A 189 9.44 23.39 -12.29
CA PHE A 189 10.36 24.30 -11.63
C PHE A 189 11.47 24.76 -12.60
N THR A 190 11.82 26.05 -12.52
CA THR A 190 13.16 26.51 -12.94
C THR A 190 14.11 26.39 -11.75
N GLU A 191 15.41 26.30 -11.98
CA GLU A 191 16.41 26.24 -10.90
C GLU A 191 16.28 27.41 -9.91
N LYS A 192 15.97 28.61 -10.42
CA LYS A 192 15.72 29.80 -9.59
C LYS A 192 14.49 29.62 -8.69
N ARG A 193 13.38 29.11 -9.23
CA ARG A 193 12.14 28.86 -8.46
C ARG A 193 12.33 27.75 -7.45
N LEU A 194 12.99 26.65 -7.82
CA LEU A 194 13.28 25.53 -6.93
C LEU A 194 14.13 25.99 -5.74
N ASN A 195 15.23 26.71 -5.97
CA ASN A 195 16.06 27.21 -4.88
C ASN A 195 15.32 28.23 -3.99
N ALA A 196 14.52 29.12 -4.58
CA ALA A 196 13.73 30.09 -3.81
C ALA A 196 12.66 29.39 -2.96
N TYR A 197 11.97 28.39 -3.52
CA TYR A 197 11.02 27.55 -2.80
C TYR A 197 11.71 26.82 -1.65
N PHE A 198 12.84 26.18 -1.93
CA PHE A 198 13.56 25.37 -0.95
C PHE A 198 14.04 26.21 0.23
N LYS A 199 14.62 27.38 -0.05
CA LYS A 199 15.02 28.34 0.97
C LYS A 199 13.85 28.86 1.79
N LYS A 200 12.69 29.11 1.17
CA LYS A 200 11.48 29.60 1.86
C LYS A 200 10.97 28.60 2.89
N TYR A 201 10.89 27.32 2.54
CA TYR A 201 10.23 26.31 3.38
C TYR A 201 11.19 25.48 4.24
N TYR A 202 12.40 25.22 3.78
CA TYR A 202 13.38 24.37 4.47
C TYR A 202 14.60 25.15 5.01
N LYS A 203 14.70 26.45 4.70
CA LYS A 203 15.80 27.35 5.15
C LYS A 203 17.20 26.85 4.75
N GLN A 204 17.29 26.13 3.65
CA GLN A 204 18.51 25.52 3.12
C GLN A 204 18.69 25.87 1.63
N ASN A 205 19.90 25.64 1.10
CA ASN A 205 20.17 25.67 -0.33
C ASN A 205 20.07 24.24 -0.86
N PHE A 206 19.29 24.02 -1.92
CA PHE A 206 19.00 22.66 -2.42
C PHE A 206 20.26 21.86 -2.76
N ALA A 207 21.21 22.48 -3.47
CA ALA A 207 22.44 21.82 -3.91
C ALA A 207 23.40 21.45 -2.77
N GLU A 208 23.24 22.06 -1.60
CA GLU A 208 24.09 21.85 -0.41
C GLU A 208 23.39 20.99 0.65
N THR A 209 22.16 20.56 0.38
CA THR A 209 21.36 19.83 1.35
C THR A 209 21.84 18.39 1.49
N ASP A 210 22.04 18.00 2.74
CA ASP A 210 22.09 16.60 3.13
C ASP A 210 20.65 16.03 3.09
N PHE A 211 20.31 15.40 1.96
CA PHE A 211 18.99 14.81 1.75
C PHE A 211 18.71 13.61 2.66
N ILE A 212 19.74 12.91 3.15
CA ILE A 212 19.56 11.83 4.13
C ILE A 212 19.02 12.41 5.43
N ARG A 213 19.73 13.41 5.98
CA ARG A 213 19.32 14.06 7.22
C ARG A 213 17.99 14.81 7.07
N LEU A 214 17.81 15.58 6.00
CA LEU A 214 16.56 16.30 5.78
C LEU A 214 15.37 15.33 5.71
N TYR A 215 15.50 14.23 4.98
CA TYR A 215 14.41 13.25 4.86
C TYR A 215 14.09 12.59 6.21
N GLN A 216 15.11 12.25 7.00
CA GLN A 216 14.92 11.72 8.35
C GLN A 216 14.16 12.72 9.25
N ASP A 217 14.51 14.01 9.20
CA ASP A 217 13.81 15.05 9.95
C ASP A 217 12.34 15.19 9.50
N LEU A 218 12.09 15.15 8.19
CA LEU A 218 10.75 15.27 7.59
C LEU A 218 9.86 14.04 7.88
N MET A 219 10.45 12.86 8.01
CA MET A 219 9.74 11.59 8.22
C MET A 219 9.68 11.15 9.68
N ASN A 220 10.28 11.91 10.60
CA ASN A 220 10.24 11.59 12.02
C ASN A 220 8.79 11.45 12.53
N ILE A 221 8.56 10.46 13.40
CA ILE A 221 7.27 10.18 14.04
C ILE A 221 6.84 11.40 14.88
N TYR A 222 7.80 11.99 15.60
CA TYR A 222 7.61 13.20 16.41
C TYR A 222 8.43 14.34 15.80
N PRO A 223 7.96 14.93 14.70
CA PRO A 223 8.74 15.90 13.95
C PRO A 223 8.86 17.22 14.72
N GLU A 224 9.94 17.95 14.48
CA GLU A 224 10.10 19.29 15.03
C GLU A 224 8.98 20.23 14.54
N LYS A 225 8.68 21.28 15.32
CA LYS A 225 7.58 22.23 15.02
C LYS A 225 7.69 22.92 13.65
N TRP A 226 8.88 22.99 13.05
CA TRP A 226 9.05 23.59 11.72
C TRP A 226 8.65 22.62 10.61
N VAL A 227 8.92 21.31 10.78
CA VAL A 227 8.59 20.26 9.82
C VAL A 227 7.09 20.20 9.59
N THR A 228 6.29 20.28 10.65
CA THR A 228 4.82 20.23 10.57
C THR A 228 4.20 21.36 9.75
N LYS A 229 4.95 22.44 9.51
CA LYS A 229 4.54 23.59 8.69
C LYS A 229 5.00 23.49 7.23
N THR A 230 5.83 22.51 6.90
CA THR A 230 6.32 22.33 5.53
C THR A 230 5.21 21.75 4.64
N PRO A 231 5.16 22.13 3.35
CA PRO A 231 4.26 21.50 2.40
C PRO A 231 4.53 20.00 2.24
N PHE A 232 5.80 19.57 2.27
CA PHE A 232 6.18 18.15 2.22
C PHE A 232 5.48 17.34 3.31
N TYR A 233 5.60 17.75 4.58
CA TYR A 233 5.00 16.99 5.68
C TYR A 233 3.48 16.89 5.55
N ARG A 234 2.82 18.03 5.28
CA ARG A 234 1.36 18.09 5.16
C ARG A 234 0.85 17.27 3.98
N LEU A 235 1.54 17.34 2.83
CA LEU A 235 1.17 16.63 1.62
C LEU A 235 1.46 15.13 1.73
N ASN A 236 2.63 14.75 2.21
CA ASN A 236 3.01 13.34 2.40
C ASN A 236 2.01 12.62 3.32
N HIS A 237 1.55 13.29 4.37
CA HIS A 237 0.52 12.77 5.27
C HIS A 237 -0.86 12.68 4.61
N ALA A 238 -1.32 13.77 4.00
CA ALA A 238 -2.65 13.81 3.39
C ALA A 238 -2.76 12.83 2.22
N ALA A 239 -1.75 12.77 1.35
CA ALA A 239 -1.67 11.81 0.25
C ALA A 239 -1.55 10.37 0.77
N GLY A 240 -0.74 10.13 1.81
CA GLY A 240 -0.64 8.83 2.46
C GLY A 240 -2.00 8.31 2.94
N LEU A 241 -2.79 9.14 3.62
CA LEU A 241 -4.14 8.77 4.07
C LEU A 241 -5.09 8.50 2.90
N ALA A 242 -4.99 9.26 1.81
CA ALA A 242 -5.79 9.03 0.61
C ALA A 242 -5.45 7.69 -0.05
N ARG A 243 -4.17 7.33 -0.13
CA ARG A 243 -3.70 6.02 -0.58
C ARG A 243 -4.24 4.89 0.32
N SER A 244 -4.09 5.02 1.64
CA SER A 244 -4.62 4.05 2.62
C SER A 244 -6.14 3.85 2.47
N ARG A 245 -6.92 4.93 2.29
CA ARG A 245 -8.37 4.83 2.02
C ARG A 245 -8.67 4.00 0.78
N PHE A 246 -7.95 4.26 -0.31
CA PHE A 246 -8.12 3.55 -1.57
C PHE A 246 -7.73 2.06 -1.45
N MET A 247 -6.64 1.75 -0.75
CA MET A 247 -6.23 0.38 -0.45
C MET A 247 -7.33 -0.37 0.32
N LEU A 248 -7.88 0.24 1.38
CA LEU A 248 -8.97 -0.38 2.17
C LEU A 248 -10.23 -0.62 1.34
N GLN A 249 -10.57 0.31 0.44
CA GLN A 249 -11.70 0.13 -0.48
C GLN A 249 -11.49 -1.04 -1.44
N ASN A 250 -10.29 -1.17 -2.03
CA ASN A 250 -9.98 -2.29 -2.91
C ASN A 250 -9.99 -3.62 -2.15
N ILE A 251 -9.48 -3.66 -0.91
CA ILE A 251 -9.55 -4.86 -0.05
C ILE A 251 -11.00 -5.27 0.19
N ALA A 252 -11.86 -4.33 0.60
CA ALA A 252 -13.27 -4.60 0.82
C ALA A 252 -13.97 -5.08 -0.47
N ALA A 253 -13.69 -4.44 -1.60
CA ALA A 253 -14.23 -4.82 -2.90
C ALA A 253 -13.78 -6.23 -3.32
N ALA A 254 -12.51 -6.58 -3.11
CA ALA A 254 -11.96 -7.90 -3.39
C ALA A 254 -12.59 -8.97 -2.49
N LEU A 255 -12.72 -8.74 -1.18
CA LEU A 255 -13.33 -9.70 -0.25
C LEU A 255 -14.82 -9.96 -0.53
N ASN A 256 -15.51 -9.01 -1.17
CA ASN A 256 -16.87 -9.21 -1.66
C ASN A 256 -16.95 -10.12 -2.90
N GLN A 257 -15.85 -10.27 -3.66
CA GLN A 257 -15.81 -11.03 -4.91
C GLN A 257 -15.07 -12.39 -4.76
N TYR A 258 -14.08 -12.46 -3.88
CA TYR A 258 -13.16 -13.58 -3.74
C TYR A 258 -13.16 -14.09 -2.28
N ASP A 259 -12.87 -15.37 -2.09
CA ASP A 259 -12.82 -16.00 -0.76
C ASP A 259 -11.45 -15.84 -0.10
N VAL A 260 -10.37 -15.93 -0.89
CA VAL A 260 -9.00 -15.70 -0.41
C VAL A 260 -8.36 -14.55 -1.19
N VAL A 261 -8.08 -13.47 -0.48
CA VAL A 261 -7.45 -12.25 -1.00
C VAL A 261 -6.04 -12.15 -0.45
N PHE A 262 -5.04 -12.02 -1.33
CA PHE A 262 -3.72 -11.56 -0.93
C PHE A 262 -3.62 -10.05 -1.11
N ALA A 263 -3.03 -9.34 -0.16
CA ALA A 263 -2.72 -7.92 -0.29
C ALA A 263 -1.30 -7.64 0.18
N GLU A 264 -0.57 -6.83 -0.57
CA GLU A 264 0.81 -6.46 -0.27
C GLU A 264 0.90 -4.94 -0.24
N MET A 265 1.48 -4.42 0.84
CA MET A 265 1.67 -2.98 1.07
C MET A 265 2.81 -2.73 2.06
N GLY A 266 3.42 -1.55 1.97
CA GLY A 266 4.40 -1.08 2.92
C GLY A 266 3.85 -1.07 4.34
N ALA A 267 4.71 -1.41 5.31
CA ALA A 267 4.30 -1.53 6.71
C ALA A 267 3.65 -0.25 7.28
N GLY A 268 4.01 0.94 6.77
CA GLY A 268 3.35 2.19 7.14
C GLY A 268 1.86 2.22 6.77
N HIS A 269 1.51 1.77 5.56
CA HIS A 269 0.12 1.69 5.12
C HIS A 269 -0.66 0.64 5.91
N TYR A 270 -0.07 -0.54 6.15
CA TYR A 270 -0.73 -1.55 6.98
C TYR A 270 -1.14 -1.00 8.36
N MET A 271 -0.30 -0.15 8.95
CA MET A 271 -0.57 0.41 10.26
C MET A 271 -1.65 1.49 10.26
N ASP A 272 -1.76 2.28 9.19
CA ASP A 272 -2.92 3.16 9.01
C ASP A 272 -4.23 2.37 8.95
N LEU A 273 -4.18 1.12 8.44
CA LEU A 273 -5.35 0.28 8.16
C LEU A 273 -5.73 -0.68 9.30
N VAL A 274 -4.81 -1.05 10.19
CA VAL A 274 -4.97 -2.20 11.09
C VAL A 274 -6.27 -2.20 11.89
N LEU A 275 -6.65 -1.05 12.47
CA LEU A 275 -7.88 -0.92 13.26
C LEU A 275 -9.15 -1.03 12.40
N ALA A 276 -9.10 -0.50 11.17
CA ALA A 276 -10.20 -0.61 10.23
C ALA A 276 -10.36 -2.06 9.74
N LEU A 277 -9.24 -2.75 9.49
CA LEU A 277 -9.23 -4.17 9.11
C LEU A 277 -9.76 -5.06 10.24
N GLU A 278 -9.36 -4.81 11.50
CA GLU A 278 -9.86 -5.55 12.66
C GLU A 278 -11.36 -5.35 12.87
N LYS A 279 -11.85 -4.12 12.74
CA LYS A 279 -13.29 -3.86 12.79
C LYS A 279 -14.04 -4.59 11.67
N MET A 280 -13.44 -4.67 10.48
CA MET A 280 -14.04 -5.30 9.31
C MET A 280 -14.01 -6.84 9.40
N LEU A 281 -12.92 -7.43 9.88
CA LEU A 281 -12.58 -8.85 9.73
C LEU A 281 -12.32 -9.60 11.04
N GLY A 282 -12.23 -8.92 12.18
CA GLY A 282 -11.82 -9.48 13.46
C GLY A 282 -10.31 -9.46 13.68
N ASP A 283 -9.83 -10.08 14.76
CA ASP A 283 -8.42 -10.07 15.11
C ASP A 283 -7.57 -10.91 14.13
N PRO A 284 -6.38 -10.43 13.72
CA PRO A 284 -5.51 -11.18 12.82
C PRO A 284 -4.67 -12.22 13.56
N GLN A 285 -4.34 -13.30 12.86
CA GLN A 285 -3.14 -14.08 13.16
C GLN A 285 -1.92 -13.38 12.55
N VAL A 286 -0.85 -13.19 13.33
CA VAL A 286 0.40 -12.57 12.87
C VAL A 286 1.47 -13.64 12.66
N ILE A 287 2.18 -13.59 11.53
CA ILE A 287 3.26 -14.50 11.18
C ILE A 287 4.52 -13.69 10.87
N ASP A 288 5.59 -13.89 11.66
CA ASP A 288 6.89 -13.25 11.41
C ASP A 288 7.52 -13.81 10.13
N GLY A 289 7.67 -12.97 9.10
CA GLY A 289 8.20 -13.35 7.79
C GLY A 289 9.64 -13.89 7.87
N ARG A 290 10.38 -13.51 8.91
CA ARG A 290 11.77 -13.94 9.14
C ARG A 290 11.87 -15.33 9.78
N ARG A 291 10.74 -15.89 10.21
CA ARG A 291 10.65 -17.21 10.86
C ARG A 291 9.87 -18.23 10.03
N LEU A 292 9.59 -17.89 8.76
CA LEU A 292 8.96 -18.82 7.84
C LEU A 292 9.88 -20.02 7.58
N PRO A 293 9.31 -21.20 7.31
CA PRO A 293 10.09 -22.32 6.81
C PRO A 293 10.78 -21.91 5.49
N PRO A 294 11.92 -22.53 5.12
CA PRO A 294 12.59 -22.25 3.86
C PRO A 294 11.62 -22.31 2.68
N GLN A 295 11.68 -21.29 1.82
CA GLN A 295 10.82 -21.17 0.65
C GLN A 295 11.62 -21.47 -0.63
N ASN A 296 10.98 -22.17 -1.57
CA ASN A 296 11.54 -22.40 -2.90
C ASN A 296 11.19 -21.22 -3.80
N LEU A 297 11.94 -20.12 -3.66
CA LEU A 297 11.73 -18.92 -4.49
C LEU A 297 11.92 -19.26 -5.98
N TRP A 298 11.03 -18.75 -6.82
CA TRP A 298 11.09 -18.83 -8.26
C TRP A 298 12.11 -17.81 -8.79
N LYS A 299 13.37 -18.26 -8.92
CA LYS A 299 14.50 -17.38 -9.24
C LYS A 299 14.52 -16.85 -10.68
N ASP A 300 13.95 -17.62 -11.61
CA ASP A 300 13.88 -17.26 -13.04
C ASP A 300 12.49 -16.75 -13.40
N CYS A 301 11.83 -16.04 -12.48
CA CYS A 301 10.51 -15.50 -12.72
C CYS A 301 10.55 -14.41 -13.80
N THR A 302 9.45 -14.27 -14.55
CA THR A 302 9.21 -13.15 -15.46
C THR A 302 7.80 -12.62 -15.24
N VAL A 303 7.62 -11.31 -15.38
CA VAL A 303 6.28 -10.70 -15.36
C VAL A 303 5.75 -10.72 -16.79
N GLU A 304 4.93 -11.72 -17.10
CA GLU A 304 4.34 -11.91 -18.43
C GLU A 304 2.82 -12.12 -18.33
N GLY A 305 2.07 -11.47 -19.22
CA GLY A 305 0.63 -11.71 -19.38
C GLY A 305 -0.24 -11.22 -18.23
N VAL A 306 0.24 -10.27 -17.42
CA VAL A 306 -0.51 -9.72 -16.28
C VAL A 306 -0.91 -8.27 -16.56
N GLU A 307 -2.21 -8.01 -16.55
CA GLU A 307 -2.77 -6.67 -16.58
C GLU A 307 -3.31 -6.32 -15.18
N GLU A 308 -2.97 -5.12 -14.70
CA GLU A 308 -3.55 -4.60 -13.47
C GLU A 308 -5.01 -4.19 -13.72
N ILE A 309 -5.92 -4.66 -12.87
CA ILE A 309 -7.30 -4.18 -12.82
C ILE A 309 -7.50 -3.21 -11.66
N VAL A 310 -8.54 -2.39 -11.77
CA VAL A 310 -8.97 -1.46 -10.71
C VAL A 310 -10.39 -1.84 -10.31
N LEU A 311 -10.59 -2.24 -9.04
CA LEU A 311 -11.91 -2.64 -8.54
C LEU A 311 -12.76 -1.45 -8.11
N VAL A 312 -12.13 -0.36 -7.67
CA VAL A 312 -12.80 0.84 -7.18
C VAL A 312 -12.41 2.03 -8.05
N PRO A 313 -13.36 2.67 -8.76
CA PRO A 313 -13.09 3.65 -9.80
C PRO A 313 -12.62 5.01 -9.30
#